data_AF-A0A936GHE7-F1
#
_entry.id   AF-A0A936GHE7-F1
#
_cell.length_a   1.000
_cell.length_b   1.000
_cell.length_c   1.000
_cell.angle_alpha   90.00
_cell.angle_beta   90.00
_cell.angle_gamma   90.00
#
_symmetry.space_group_name_H-M   'P 1'
#
loop_
_entity.id
_entity.type
_entity.pdbx_description
1 polymer ?
#
loop_
_entity_poly.entity_id
_entity_poly.type
_entity_poly.pdbx_seq_one_letter_code
_entity_poly.pdbx_strand_id
1 'polypeptide(L)'
;MADKIYCTRENRKALKQRNIKLIAKPLGRPSAVREHVSPGERNPIEGKFGQAKTGYGLNCIKARLKGTSESWIASIILVLNLVKLAGAMPYCLKSELNKLLNMMFSVNWNSTKSTSQILCYCWVG
;
A
#
# COMPACT_ATOMS: atom_id res chain seq x y z
N MET A 1 -28.99 -4.69 28.79
CA MET A 1 -28.72 -6.08 28.34
C MET A 1 -29.99 -6.89 28.07
N ALA A 2 -31.15 -6.53 28.63
CA ALA A 2 -32.38 -7.33 28.54
C ALA A 2 -33.07 -7.38 27.15
N ASP A 3 -32.98 -6.32 26.34
CA ASP A 3 -33.78 -6.21 25.09
C ASP A 3 -33.44 -7.24 24.02
N LYS A 4 -32.21 -7.77 24.03
CA LYS A 4 -31.77 -8.77 23.04
C LYS A 4 -32.51 -10.10 23.18
N ILE A 5 -32.90 -10.49 24.39
CA ILE A 5 -33.54 -11.79 24.66
C ILE A 5 -34.95 -11.83 24.05
N TYR A 6 -35.61 -10.67 23.96
CA TYR A 6 -36.97 -10.54 23.41
C TYR A 6 -36.99 -10.33 21.88
N CYS A 7 -35.84 -10.26 21.22
CA CYS A 7 -35.77 -10.02 19.77
C CYS A 7 -35.96 -11.30 18.91
N THR A 8 -36.76 -12.26 19.37
CA THR A 8 -37.03 -13.53 18.67
C THR A 8 -38.06 -13.38 17.54
N ARG A 9 -38.09 -14.34 16.60
CA ARG A 9 -39.06 -14.34 15.48
C ARG A 9 -40.51 -14.40 15.96
N GLU A 10 -40.76 -15.21 16.98
CA GLU A 10 -42.08 -15.40 17.59
C GLU A 10 -42.57 -14.11 18.26
N ASN A 11 -41.70 -13.46 19.05
CA ASN A 11 -42.09 -12.22 19.73
C ASN A 11 -42.38 -11.09 18.74
N ARG A 12 -41.62 -10.99 17.64
CA ARG A 12 -41.92 -10.01 16.57
C ARG A 12 -43.26 -10.26 15.88
N LYS A 13 -43.66 -11.53 15.68
CA LYS A 13 -44.99 -11.87 15.13
C LYS A 13 -46.09 -11.47 16.11
N ALA A 14 -45.94 -11.77 17.40
CA ALA A 14 -46.90 -11.41 18.44
C ALA A 14 -47.04 -9.89 18.60
N LEU A 15 -45.93 -9.14 18.57
CA LEU A 15 -45.94 -7.68 18.64
C LEU A 15 -46.56 -7.04 17.39
N LYS A 16 -46.34 -7.61 16.20
CA LYS A 16 -46.97 -7.17 14.94
C LYS A 16 -48.48 -7.37 14.97
N GLN A 17 -48.97 -8.48 15.52
CA GLN A 17 -50.41 -8.72 15.70
C GLN A 17 -51.05 -7.72 16.68
N ARG A 18 -50.27 -7.24 17.66
CA ARG A 18 -50.72 -6.27 18.68
C ARG A 18 -50.48 -4.81 18.29
N ASN A 19 -50.03 -4.54 17.07
CA ASN A 19 -49.65 -3.20 16.59
C ASN A 19 -48.57 -2.49 17.44
N ILE A 20 -47.69 -3.24 18.10
CA ILE A 20 -46.60 -2.69 18.92
C ILE A 20 -45.33 -2.60 18.07
N LYS A 21 -44.78 -1.39 17.93
CA LYS A 21 -43.56 -1.13 17.15
C LYS A 21 -42.30 -1.40 17.98
N LEU A 22 -41.58 -2.47 17.66
CA LEU A 22 -40.32 -2.83 18.31
C LEU A 22 -39.14 -2.02 17.72
N ILE A 23 -38.44 -1.25 18.54
CA ILE A 23 -37.17 -0.59 18.17
C ILE A 23 -36.02 -1.58 18.42
N ALA A 24 -35.75 -2.45 17.46
CA ALA A 24 -34.63 -3.39 17.55
C ALA A 24 -33.97 -3.61 16.19
N LYS A 25 -32.69 -4.02 16.21
CA LYS A 25 -31.90 -4.36 15.03
C LYS A 25 -32.69 -5.35 14.15
N PRO A 26 -32.75 -5.16 12.81
CA PRO A 26 -33.47 -6.05 11.92
C PRO A 26 -32.91 -7.47 11.99
N LEU A 27 -33.78 -8.46 11.82
CA LEU A 27 -33.38 -9.86 11.75
C LEU A 27 -32.81 -10.15 10.35
N GLY A 28 -31.57 -10.62 10.29
CA GLY A 28 -30.90 -10.98 9.04
C GLY A 28 -29.49 -10.43 8.93
N ARG A 29 -28.79 -10.86 7.88
CA ARG A 29 -27.48 -10.31 7.53
C ARG A 29 -27.68 -8.88 7.05
N PRO A 30 -26.98 -7.87 7.61
CA PRO A 30 -27.02 -6.52 7.05
C PRO A 30 -26.59 -6.58 5.58
N SER A 31 -27.23 -5.77 4.73
CA SER A 31 -26.88 -5.68 3.31
C SER A 31 -25.37 -5.46 3.18
N ALA A 32 -24.74 -6.24 2.30
CA ALA A 32 -23.32 -6.08 2.02
C ALA A 32 -23.03 -4.62 1.65
N VAL A 33 -21.97 -4.07 2.26
CA VAL A 33 -21.50 -2.71 2.01
C VAL A 33 -21.28 -2.55 0.51
N ARG A 34 -21.75 -1.43 -0.07
CA ARG A 34 -21.80 -1.20 -1.53
C ARG A 34 -20.43 -1.17 -2.22
N GLU A 35 -19.36 -1.05 -1.45
CA GLU A 35 -18.00 -0.86 -1.96
C GLU A 35 -17.14 -2.06 -1.56
N HIS A 36 -17.25 -3.13 -2.34
CA HIS A 36 -16.31 -4.24 -2.25
C HIS A 36 -15.03 -3.84 -2.96
N VAL A 37 -14.08 -3.25 -2.22
CA VAL A 37 -12.68 -3.21 -2.67
C VAL A 37 -12.23 -4.65 -2.87
N SER A 38 -11.69 -4.95 -4.06
CA SER A 38 -11.25 -6.31 -4.39
C SER A 38 -10.22 -6.80 -3.35
N PRO A 39 -10.30 -8.06 -2.89
CA PRO A 39 -9.37 -8.60 -1.89
C PRO A 39 -7.89 -8.40 -2.27
N GLY A 40 -7.57 -8.41 -3.57
CA GLY A 40 -6.22 -8.23 -4.08
C GLY A 40 -5.61 -6.86 -3.81
N GLU A 41 -6.42 -5.80 -3.76
CA GLU A 41 -5.95 -4.43 -3.52
C GLU A 41 -5.83 -4.11 -2.03
N ARG A 42 -6.57 -4.85 -1.19
CA ARG A 42 -6.60 -4.67 0.26
C ARG A 42 -5.42 -5.34 0.97
N ASN A 43 -4.97 -6.49 0.48
CA ASN A 43 -3.87 -7.27 1.07
C ASN A 43 -2.58 -6.45 1.27
N PRO A 44 -2.09 -5.69 0.27
CA PRO A 44 -0.89 -4.86 0.42
C PRO A 44 -1.06 -3.77 1.48
N ILE A 45 -2.26 -3.20 1.59
CA ILE A 45 -2.59 -2.14 2.55
C ILE A 45 -2.60 -2.73 3.97
N GLU A 46 -3.33 -3.83 4.19
CA GLU A 46 -3.38 -4.50 5.50
C GLU A 46 -2.01 -5.00 5.95
N GLY A 47 -1.20 -5.53 5.02
CA GLY A 47 0.18 -5.92 5.31
C GLY A 47 1.05 -4.75 5.78
N LYS A 48 0.93 -3.56 5.16
CA LYS A 48 1.67 -2.36 5.58
C LYS A 48 1.18 -1.82 6.93
N PHE A 49 -0.12 -1.86 7.19
CA PHE A 49 -0.65 -1.55 8.52
C PHE A 49 -0.19 -2.55 9.59
N GLY A 50 -0.07 -3.83 9.26
CA GLY A 50 0.52 -4.84 10.14
C GLY A 50 1.98 -4.54 10.47
N GLN A 51 2.78 -4.19 9.46
CA GLN A 51 4.18 -3.76 9.64
C GLN A 51 4.28 -2.50 10.52
N ALA A 52 3.42 -1.51 10.30
CA ALA A 52 3.39 -0.30 11.13
C ALA A 52 3.11 -0.60 12.61
N LYS A 53 2.18 -1.53 12.87
CA LYS A 53 1.79 -1.95 14.23
C LYS A 53 2.87 -2.72 14.95
N THR A 54 3.48 -3.72 14.29
CA THR A 54 4.49 -4.60 14.91
C THR A 54 5.90 -4.02 14.85
N GLY A 55 6.31 -3.46 13.71
CA GLY A 55 7.68 -3.00 13.48
C GLY A 55 7.94 -1.54 13.87
N TYR A 56 6.92 -0.67 13.82
CA TYR A 56 7.07 0.76 14.09
C TYR A 56 6.29 1.22 15.33
N GLY A 57 5.70 0.30 16.10
CA GLY A 57 5.09 0.60 17.39
C GLY A 57 3.78 1.39 17.32
N LEU A 58 3.05 1.36 16.20
CA LEU A 58 1.75 2.05 16.07
C LEU A 58 0.73 1.58 17.13
N ASN A 59 0.85 0.34 17.62
CA ASN A 59 0.01 -0.19 18.70
C ASN A 59 0.38 0.32 20.11
N CYS A 60 1.56 0.93 20.27
CA CYS A 60 2.15 1.28 21.57
C CYS A 60 2.35 2.80 21.74
N ILE A 61 1.48 3.61 21.14
CA ILE A 61 1.54 5.07 21.30
C ILE A 61 1.02 5.44 22.69
N LYS A 62 1.95 5.85 23.57
CA LYS A 62 1.65 6.24 24.97
C LYS A 62 1.25 7.72 25.13
N ALA A 63 0.96 8.40 24.03
CA ALA A 63 0.58 9.81 24.05
C ALA A 63 -0.78 9.99 24.74
N ARG A 64 -0.84 10.89 25.73
CA ARG A 64 -2.04 11.15 26.54
C ARG A 64 -2.97 12.20 25.92
N LEU A 65 -2.45 13.03 25.01
CA LEU A 65 -3.16 14.13 24.38
C LEU A 65 -3.39 13.81 22.90
N LYS A 66 -4.54 14.21 22.35
CA LYS A 66 -4.89 13.92 20.94
C LYS A 66 -3.85 14.45 19.96
N GLY A 67 -3.47 15.72 20.08
CA GLY A 67 -2.50 16.34 19.17
C GLY A 67 -1.12 15.68 19.21
N THR A 68 -0.65 15.22 20.37
CA THR A 68 0.62 14.48 20.43
C THR A 68 0.49 13.10 19.81
N SER A 69 -0.61 12.38 20.05
CA SER A 69 -0.84 11.07 19.40
C SER A 69 -0.90 11.18 17.86
N GLU A 70 -1.50 12.24 17.33
CA GLU A 70 -1.59 12.49 15.88
C GLU A 70 -0.21 12.73 15.26
N SER A 71 0.63 13.56 15.91
CA SER A 71 2.00 13.81 15.44
C SER A 71 2.86 12.54 15.43
N TRP A 72 2.71 11.67 16.44
CA TRP A 72 3.39 10.37 16.47
C TRP A 72 2.94 9.45 15.34
N ILE A 73 1.64 9.36 15.08
CA ILE A 73 1.08 8.58 13.97
C ILE A 73 1.60 9.12 12.62
N ALA A 74 1.55 10.44 12.42
CA ALA A 74 2.03 11.09 11.20
C ALA A 74 3.52 10.82 10.95
N SER A 75 4.33 10.86 12.00
CA SER A 75 5.77 10.57 11.93
C SER A 75 6.05 9.12 11.51
N ILE A 76 5.31 8.16 12.06
CA ILE A 76 5.43 6.74 11.67
C ILE A 76 5.05 6.53 10.20
N ILE A 77 3.97 7.16 9.73
CA ILE A 77 3.54 7.08 8.32
C ILE A 77 4.58 7.72 7.40
N LEU A 78 5.15 8.86 7.79
CA LEU A 78 6.21 9.52 7.04
C LEU A 78 7.43 8.60 6.86
N VAL A 79 7.90 7.98 7.94
CA VAL A 79 9.05 7.04 7.89
C VAL A 79 8.76 5.85 6.98
N LEU A 80 7.56 5.27 7.05
CA LEU A 80 7.16 4.16 6.17
C LEU A 80 7.21 4.55 4.69
N ASN A 81 6.79 5.78 4.35
CA ASN A 81 6.86 6.29 3.00
C ASN A 81 8.30 6.57 2.56
N LEU A 82 9.14 7.12 3.45
CA LEU A 82 10.55 7.37 3.16
C LEU A 82 11.33 6.08 2.91
N VAL A 83 11.10 5.03 3.70
CA VAL A 83 11.74 3.71 3.50
C VAL A 83 11.31 3.11 2.16
N LYS A 84 10.04 3.26 1.77
CA LYS A 84 9.55 2.83 0.46
C LYS A 84 10.26 3.57 -0.68
N LEU A 85 10.44 4.88 -0.54
CA LEU A 85 11.16 5.70 -1.53
C LEU A 85 12.64 5.33 -1.60
N ALA A 86 13.31 5.20 -0.44
CA ALA A 86 14.71 4.81 -0.35
C ALA A 86 14.97 3.42 -0.97
N GLY A 87 14.04 2.48 -0.84
CA GLY A 87 14.12 1.18 -1.52
C GLY A 87 13.98 1.27 -3.04
N ALA A 88 13.27 2.27 -3.58
CA ALA A 88 13.10 2.48 -5.01
C ALA A 88 14.29 3.22 -5.66
N MET A 89 14.95 4.10 -4.90
CA MET A 89 16.09 4.90 -5.34
C MET A 89 17.24 4.12 -6.02
N PRO A 90 17.73 2.97 -5.50
CA PRO A 90 18.83 2.26 -6.13
C PRO A 90 18.49 1.70 -7.51
N TYR A 91 17.22 1.38 -7.78
CA TYR A 91 16.78 0.93 -9.11
C TYR A 91 16.83 2.07 -10.13
N CYS A 92 16.42 3.27 -9.74
CA CYS A 92 16.52 4.47 -10.57
C CYS A 92 17.96 4.91 -10.82
N LEU A 93 18.83 4.84 -9.80
CA LEU A 93 20.25 5.17 -9.96
C LEU A 93 20.98 4.18 -10.87
N LYS A 94 20.67 2.89 -10.75
CA LYS A 94 21.27 1.84 -11.57
C LYS A 94 20.84 1.93 -13.04
N SER A 95 19.60 2.30 -13.32
CA SER A 95 19.13 2.50 -14.71
C SER A 95 19.83 3.67 -15.39
N GLU A 96 20.02 4.78 -14.68
CA GLU A 96 20.76 5.95 -15.21
C GLU A 96 22.26 5.66 -15.38
N LEU A 97 22.89 4.96 -14.43
CA LEU A 97 24.29 4.51 -14.57
C LEU A 97 24.48 3.58 -15.77
N ASN A 98 23.55 2.65 -16.01
CA ASN A 98 23.60 1.76 -17.16
C ASN A 98 23.46 2.52 -18.49
N LYS A 99 22.62 3.56 -18.55
CA LYS A 99 22.53 4.43 -19.74
C LYS A 99 23.84 5.15 -20.00
N LEU A 100 24.46 5.72 -18.96
CA LEU A 100 25.74 6.41 -19.08
C LEU A 100 26.86 5.46 -19.49
N LEU A 101 26.93 4.25 -18.91
CA LEU A 101 27.89 3.22 -19.33
C LEU A 101 27.69 2.82 -20.79
N ASN A 102 26.46 2.56 -21.22
CA ASN A 102 26.16 2.21 -22.61
C ASN A 102 26.54 3.34 -23.58
N MET A 103 26.34 4.60 -23.18
CA MET A 103 26.75 5.76 -23.95
C MET A 103 28.29 5.85 -24.06
N MET A 104 29.02 5.60 -22.97
CA MET A 104 30.50 5.58 -22.99
C MET A 104 31.06 4.43 -23.83
N PHE A 105 30.50 3.22 -23.72
CA PHE A 105 30.89 2.08 -24.55
C PHE A 105 30.58 2.30 -26.04
N SER A 106 29.46 2.96 -26.37
CA SER A 106 29.11 3.30 -27.75
C SER A 106 30.08 4.34 -28.36
N VAL A 107 30.48 5.36 -27.59
CA VAL A 107 31.48 6.36 -28.03
C VAL A 107 32.86 5.73 -28.20
N ASN A 108 33.29 4.87 -27.28
CA ASN A 108 34.59 4.19 -27.37
C ASN A 108 34.64 3.19 -28.55
N TRP A 109 33.54 2.49 -28.84
CA TRP A 109 33.39 1.62 -30.01
C TRP A 109 33.39 2.38 -31.35
N ASN A 110 32.80 3.58 -31.40
CA ASN A 110 32.87 4.41 -32.60
C ASN A 110 34.28 4.99 -32.83
N SER A 111 35.05 5.23 -31.76
CA SER A 111 36.44 5.68 -31.84
C SER A 111 37.39 4.59 -32.36
N THR A 112 37.20 3.32 -31.97
CA THR A 112 38.01 2.19 -32.45
C THR A 112 37.69 1.76 -33.89
N LYS A 113 36.46 1.98 -34.37
CA LYS A 113 36.14 1.76 -35.80
C LYS A 113 36.85 2.73 -36.73
N SER A 114 37.06 3.98 -36.30
CA SER A 114 37.72 5.00 -37.13
C SER A 114 39.20 4.69 -37.37
N THR A 115 39.90 4.07 -36.42
CA THR A 115 41.33 3.69 -36.58
C THR A 115 41.50 2.35 -37.30
N SER A 116 40.57 1.40 -37.12
CA SER A 116 40.61 0.11 -37.84
C SER A 116 40.25 0.22 -39.32
N GLN A 117 39.40 1.19 -39.72
CA GLN A 117 39.13 1.43 -41.15
C GLN A 117 40.32 2.06 -41.88
N ILE A 118 41.09 2.95 -41.23
CA ILE A 118 42.26 3.60 -41.86
C ILE A 118 43.40 2.61 -42.12
N LEU A 119 43.60 1.61 -41.25
CA LEU A 119 44.62 0.57 -41.46
C LEU A 119 44.28 -0.44 -42.56
N CYS A 120 43.01 -0.66 -42.89
CA CYS A 120 42.63 -1.56 -44.00
C CYS A 120 42.92 -0.99 -45.39
N TYR A 121 42.98 0.34 -45.55
CA TYR A 121 43.25 0.98 -46.85
C TYR A 121 44.75 1.15 -47.17
N CYS A 122 45.66 0.89 -46.23
CA CYS A 122 47.11 1.02 -46.45
C CYS A 122 47.84 -0.29 -46.80
N TRP A 123 47.15 -1.43 -46.88
CA TRP A 123 47.77 -2.75 -47.14
C TRP A 123 47.37 -3.39 -48.48
N VAL A 124 46.71 -2.62 -49.36
CA VAL A 124 46.31 -3.03 -50.72
C VAL A 124 46.97 -2.14 -51.79
N GLY A 125 48.04 -1.41 -51.43
CA GLY A 125 48.83 -0.59 -52.35
C GLY A 125 50.15 -1.24 -52.71
#